data_AF-A0A2D7SEX0-F1
#
_entry.id   AF-A0A2D7SEX0-F1
#
_cell.length_a   1.000
_cell.length_b   1.000
_cell.length_c   1.000
_cell.angle_alpha   90.00
_cell.angle_beta   90.00
_cell.angle_gamma   90.00
#
_symmetry.space_group_name_H-M   'P 1'
#
loop_
_entity.id
_entity.type
_entity.pdbx_description
1 polymer ?
#
loop_
_entity_poly.entity_id
_entity_poly.type
_entity_poly.pdbx_seq_one_letter_code
_entity_poly.pdbx_strand_id
1 'polypeptide(L)'
;MKKILTSIFLSIFATQAFAMTIDQFEKILTQEEQEFYLVGLADGIVMGNAVNAAFGNPVDMCIPANMTIGGAVVMNSESEKFQAIATTVKFSKEAMRLETNKSNQVAVSVYFGLRRLFPCR
;
A
#
# COMPACT_ATOMS: atom_id res chain seq x y z
N MET A 1 -7.75 -35.33 12.53
CA MET A 1 -6.45 -34.78 12.06
C MET A 1 -6.54 -34.02 10.72
N LYS A 2 -7.37 -34.41 9.73
CA LYS A 2 -7.47 -33.70 8.44
C LYS A 2 -7.98 -32.23 8.52
N LYS A 3 -8.84 -31.88 9.49
CA LYS A 3 -9.39 -30.51 9.63
C LYS A 3 -8.40 -29.49 10.24
N ILE A 4 -7.43 -29.97 11.01
CA ILE A 4 -6.45 -29.11 11.68
C ILE A 4 -5.38 -28.65 10.67
N LEU A 5 -4.96 -29.53 9.75
CA LEU A 5 -4.01 -29.17 8.70
C LEU A 5 -4.54 -28.07 7.76
N THR A 6 -5.84 -28.11 7.42
CA THR A 6 -6.44 -27.10 6.52
C THR A 6 -6.54 -25.72 7.18
N SER A 7 -6.79 -25.67 8.50
CA SER A 7 -6.81 -24.40 9.25
C SER A 7 -5.41 -23.81 9.43
N ILE A 8 -4.37 -24.65 9.53
CA ILE A 8 -2.98 -24.18 9.58
C ILE A 8 -2.55 -23.61 8.23
N PHE A 9 -2.91 -24.25 7.10
CA PHE A 9 -2.62 -23.70 5.77
C PHE A 9 -3.31 -22.35 5.54
N LEU A 10 -4.60 -22.21 5.88
CA LEU A 10 -5.33 -20.94 5.77
C LEU A 10 -4.77 -19.84 6.70
N SER A 11 -4.26 -20.19 7.88
CA SER A 11 -3.65 -19.22 8.80
C SER A 11 -2.21 -18.84 8.39
N ILE A 12 -1.48 -19.69 7.67
CA ILE A 12 -0.18 -19.32 7.07
C ILE A 12 -0.37 -18.33 5.91
N PHE A 13 -1.42 -18.49 5.09
CA PHE A 13 -1.74 -17.51 4.04
C PHE A 13 -2.21 -16.15 4.58
N ALA A 14 -2.77 -16.11 5.79
CA ALA A 14 -3.20 -14.86 6.43
C ALA A 14 -2.09 -14.17 7.25
N THR A 15 -1.09 -14.91 7.73
CA THR A 15 0.05 -14.36 8.50
C THR A 15 1.27 -14.06 7.66
N GLN A 16 1.28 -14.49 6.40
CA GLN A 16 2.23 -14.09 5.39
C GLN A 16 1.43 -13.69 4.14
N ALA A 17 0.80 -12.52 4.16
CA ALA A 17 0.79 -11.72 2.95
C ALA A 17 2.27 -11.46 2.64
N PHE A 18 2.90 -12.43 1.96
CA PHE A 18 4.28 -12.37 1.53
C PHE A 18 4.41 -11.01 0.87
N ALA A 19 5.25 -10.15 1.45
CA ALA A 19 5.57 -8.89 0.82
C ALA A 19 6.01 -9.27 -0.61
N MET A 20 5.23 -8.83 -1.60
CA MET A 20 5.46 -9.20 -2.98
C MET A 20 6.72 -8.47 -3.42
N THR A 21 7.68 -9.20 -3.97
CA THR A 21 8.86 -8.57 -4.54
C THR A 21 8.48 -7.82 -5.82
N ILE A 22 9.25 -6.79 -6.19
CA ILE A 22 9.03 -6.03 -7.42
C ILE A 22 9.06 -6.95 -8.65
N ASP A 23 9.98 -7.92 -8.69
CA ASP A 23 10.08 -8.87 -9.81
C ASP A 23 8.83 -9.76 -9.94
N GLN A 24 8.29 -10.24 -8.82
CA GLN A 24 7.04 -11.00 -8.80
C GLN A 24 5.85 -10.14 -9.23
N PHE A 25 5.79 -8.90 -8.75
CA PHE A 25 4.76 -7.94 -9.09
C PHE A 25 4.71 -7.66 -10.59
N GLU A 26 5.88 -7.45 -11.22
CA GLU A 26 5.97 -7.17 -12.65
C GLU A 26 5.67 -8.39 -13.53
N LYS A 27 6.02 -9.60 -13.07
CA LYS A 27 5.88 -10.84 -13.86
C LYS A 27 4.52 -11.52 -13.73
N ILE A 28 3.88 -11.43 -12.56
CA ILE A 28 2.69 -12.23 -12.24
C ILE A 28 1.40 -11.42 -12.47
N LEU A 29 1.43 -10.11 -12.21
CA LEU A 29 0.25 -9.27 -12.26
C LEU A 29 0.12 -8.56 -13.61
N THR A 30 -1.10 -8.56 -14.15
CA THR A 30 -1.50 -7.68 -15.26
C THR A 30 -1.45 -6.21 -14.83
N GLN A 31 -1.50 -5.28 -15.78
CA GLN A 31 -1.46 -3.86 -15.46
C GLN A 31 -2.60 -3.42 -14.53
N GLU A 32 -3.81 -3.92 -14.75
CA GLU A 32 -4.98 -3.61 -13.91
C GLU A 32 -4.81 -4.16 -12.49
N GLU A 33 -4.35 -5.40 -12.35
CA GLU A 33 -4.06 -6.02 -11.06
C GLU A 33 -2.92 -5.31 -10.31
N GLN A 34 -1.92 -4.83 -11.04
CA GLN A 34 -0.85 -4.02 -10.47
C GLN A 34 -1.40 -2.74 -9.86
N GLU A 35 -2.27 -2.01 -10.59
CA GLU A 35 -2.89 -0.78 -10.08
C GLU A 35 -3.73 -1.06 -8.84
N PHE A 36 -4.58 -2.10 -8.89
CA PHE A 36 -5.39 -2.51 -7.76
C PHE A 36 -4.54 -2.90 -6.54
N TYR A 37 -3.45 -3.64 -6.76
CA TYR A 37 -2.53 -4.06 -5.71
C TYR A 37 -1.82 -2.88 -5.04
N LEU A 38 -1.31 -1.93 -5.83
CA LEU A 38 -0.63 -0.74 -5.31
C LEU A 38 -1.58 0.15 -4.50
N VAL A 39 -2.80 0.33 -5.01
CA VAL A 39 -3.84 1.11 -4.36
C VAL A 39 -4.27 0.47 -3.04
N GLY A 40 -4.46 -0.86 -3.01
CA GLY A 40 -4.80 -1.59 -1.79
C GLY A 40 -3.70 -1.51 -0.73
N LEU A 41 -2.43 -1.63 -1.13
CA LEU A 41 -1.29 -1.42 -0.23
C LEU A 41 -1.24 0.01 0.30
N ALA A 42 -1.50 1.00 -0.55
CA ALA A 42 -1.50 2.39 -0.15
C ALA A 42 -2.59 2.69 0.88
N ASP A 43 -3.81 2.16 0.70
CA ASP A 43 -4.89 2.27 1.68
C ASP A 43 -4.50 1.65 3.04
N GLY A 44 -3.86 0.47 3.02
CA GLY A 44 -3.37 -0.17 4.24
C GLY A 44 -2.34 0.69 4.98
N ILE A 45 -1.40 1.30 4.25
CA ILE A 45 -0.37 2.19 4.83
C ILE A 45 -1.00 3.48 5.38
N VAL A 46 -1.89 4.12 4.62
CA VAL A 46 -2.61 5.33 5.03
C VAL A 46 -3.39 5.08 6.32
N MET A 47 -4.15 3.98 6.37
CA MET A 47 -4.94 3.60 7.54
C MET A 47 -4.04 3.31 8.74
N GLY A 48 -2.97 2.53 8.56
CA GLY A 48 -2.02 2.24 9.63
C GLY A 48 -1.36 3.51 10.18
N ASN A 49 -1.01 4.45 9.31
CA ASN A 49 -0.47 5.76 9.71
C ASN A 49 -1.47 6.59 10.51
N ALA A 50 -2.73 6.64 10.05
CA ALA A 50 -3.80 7.35 10.75
C ALA A 50 -4.05 6.77 12.16
N VAL A 51 -4.06 5.45 12.29
CA VAL A 51 -4.18 4.77 13.59
C VAL A 51 -3.00 5.13 14.50
N ASN A 52 -1.76 5.06 13.99
CA ASN A 52 -0.58 5.45 14.77
C ASN A 52 -0.67 6.90 15.27
N ALA A 53 -1.05 7.84 14.39
CA ALA A 53 -1.24 9.24 14.77
C ALA A 53 -2.33 9.43 15.83
N ALA A 54 -3.46 8.70 15.72
CA ALA A 54 -4.56 8.77 16.68
C ALA A 54 -4.14 8.30 18.10
N PHE A 55 -3.16 7.40 18.21
CA PHE A 55 -2.58 6.97 19.48
C PHE A 55 -1.43 7.87 19.96
N GLY A 56 -1.15 8.98 19.29
CA GLY A 56 -0.07 9.91 19.67
C GLY A 56 1.33 9.41 19.34
N ASN A 57 1.46 8.38 18.51
CA ASN A 57 2.77 7.90 18.05
C ASN A 57 3.35 8.86 17.00
N PRO A 58 4.69 9.00 16.94
CA PRO A 58 5.33 9.75 15.88
C PRO A 58 5.03 9.09 14.53
N VAL A 59 4.60 9.91 13.57
CA VAL A 59 4.40 9.54 12.18
C VAL A 59 5.35 10.33 11.29
N ASP A 60 5.86 9.71 10.23
CA ASP A 60 6.75 10.37 9.27
C ASP A 60 6.04 10.73 7.95
N MET A 61 4.72 10.53 7.91
CA MET A 61 3.81 10.96 6.85
C MET A 61 2.62 11.69 7.44
N CYS A 62 2.29 12.86 6.87
CA CYS A 62 1.22 13.72 7.35
C CYS A 62 0.03 13.62 6.39
N ILE A 63 -0.69 12.50 6.53
CA ILE A 63 -1.81 12.14 5.67
C ILE A 63 -3.10 12.68 6.29
N PRO A 64 -3.97 13.37 5.52
CA PRO A 64 -5.26 13.81 6.02
C PRO A 64 -6.10 12.64 6.56
N ALA A 65 -6.72 12.82 7.72
CA ALA A 65 -7.50 11.76 8.39
C ALA A 65 -8.72 11.27 7.60
N ASN A 66 -9.15 12.04 6.60
CA ASN A 66 -10.28 11.74 5.73
C ASN A 66 -9.86 11.21 4.34
N MET A 67 -8.63 10.71 4.18
CA MET A 67 -8.11 10.27 2.89
C MET A 67 -8.03 8.74 2.80
N THR A 68 -8.54 8.20 1.69
CA THR A 68 -8.18 6.87 1.18
C THR A 68 -7.90 6.98 -0.31
N ILE A 69 -6.98 6.18 -0.81
CA ILE A 69 -6.60 6.11 -2.21
C ILE A 69 -7.58 5.20 -3.00
N GLY A 70 -7.89 4.01 -2.48
CA GLY A 70 -8.65 2.97 -3.18
C GLY A 70 -10.14 2.97 -2.92
N GLY A 71 -10.55 3.14 -1.66
CA GLY A 71 -11.93 3.44 -1.36
C GLY A 71 -12.46 2.97 -0.01
N ALA A 72 -12.09 3.66 1.07
CA ALA A 72 -12.83 3.52 2.33
C ALA A 72 -13.23 4.86 2.98
N VAL A 73 -12.78 6.01 2.48
CA VAL A 73 -13.26 7.34 2.88
C VAL A 73 -13.69 8.13 1.64
N VAL A 74 -14.83 8.81 1.79
CA VAL A 74 -15.52 9.60 0.76
C VAL A 74 -14.59 10.70 0.26
N MET A 75 -13.94 10.50 -0.88
CA MET A 75 -13.41 11.63 -1.65
C MET A 75 -14.60 12.37 -2.26
N ASN A 76 -14.59 13.70 -2.19
CA ASN A 76 -15.75 14.51 -2.54
C ASN A 76 -16.07 14.51 -4.04
N SER A 77 -15.17 14.00 -4.88
CA SER A 77 -15.39 13.83 -6.32
C SER A 77 -14.68 12.60 -6.89
N GLU A 78 -15.26 12.01 -7.95
CA GLU A 78 -14.63 10.93 -8.70
C GLU A 78 -13.30 11.37 -9.34
N SER A 79 -13.21 12.62 -9.78
CA SER A 79 -11.99 13.17 -10.37
C SER A 79 -10.82 13.20 -9.39
N GLU A 80 -11.06 13.58 -8.13
CA GLU A 80 -10.03 13.54 -7.07
C GLU A 80 -9.63 12.10 -6.76
N LYS A 81 -10.57 11.15 -6.80
CA LYS A 81 -10.29 9.73 -6.62
C LYS A 81 -9.38 9.20 -7.73
N PHE A 82 -9.71 9.44 -9.00
CA PHE A 82 -8.88 9.03 -10.13
C PHE A 82 -7.48 9.67 -10.06
N GLN A 83 -7.39 10.94 -9.68
CA GLN A 83 -6.12 11.62 -9.53
C GLN A 83 -5.28 11.03 -8.38
N ALA A 84 -5.89 10.72 -7.24
CA ALA A 84 -5.20 10.10 -6.11
C ALA A 84 -4.68 8.70 -6.45
N ILE A 85 -5.48 7.89 -7.13
CA ILE A 85 -5.08 6.56 -7.62
C ILE A 85 -3.91 6.69 -8.59
N ALA A 86 -4.06 7.49 -9.65
CA ALA A 86 -3.03 7.64 -10.67
C ALA A 86 -1.71 8.17 -10.09
N THR A 87 -1.81 9.14 -9.18
CA THR A 87 -0.65 9.70 -8.49
C THR A 87 0.03 8.66 -7.61
N THR A 88 -0.73 7.90 -6.82
CA THR A 88 -0.19 6.86 -5.95
C THR A 88 0.50 5.75 -6.74
N VAL A 89 -0.13 5.28 -7.82
CA VAL A 89 0.46 4.29 -8.74
C VAL A 89 1.76 4.81 -9.33
N LYS A 90 1.76 6.05 -9.83
CA LYS A 90 2.95 6.70 -10.41
C LYS A 90 4.10 6.74 -9.41
N PHE A 91 3.89 7.31 -8.23
CA PHE A 91 4.94 7.48 -7.23
C PHE A 91 5.43 6.14 -6.66
N SER A 92 4.53 5.15 -6.54
CA SER A 92 4.93 3.79 -6.13
C SER A 92 5.84 3.14 -7.16
N LYS A 93 5.49 3.21 -8.45
CA LYS A 93 6.32 2.67 -9.55
C LYS A 93 7.64 3.43 -9.71
N GLU A 94 7.65 4.75 -9.50
CA GLU A 94 8.89 5.53 -9.46
C GLU A 94 9.79 5.11 -8.29
N ALA A 95 9.23 4.93 -7.09
CA ALA A 95 9.98 4.47 -5.93
C ALA A 95 10.55 3.05 -6.13
N MET A 96 9.83 2.16 -6.81
CA MET A 96 10.35 0.84 -7.18
C MET A 96 11.62 0.91 -8.01
N ARG A 97 11.76 1.93 -8.87
CA ARG A 97 12.95 2.11 -9.72
C ARG A 97 14.09 2.80 -8.96
N LEU A 98 13.76 3.80 -8.14
CA LEU A 98 14.75 4.67 -7.48
C LEU A 98 15.28 4.13 -6.16
N GLU A 99 14.52 3.29 -5.45
CA GLU A 99 14.82 2.85 -4.09
C GLU A 99 15.11 1.33 -4.02
N THR A 100 15.47 0.71 -5.16
CA THR A 100 15.80 -0.73 -5.28
C THR A 100 16.89 -1.20 -4.32
N ASN A 101 17.79 -0.30 -3.93
CA ASN A 101 18.87 -0.56 -2.97
C ASN A 101 18.39 -0.65 -1.51
N LYS A 102 17.19 -0.17 -1.18
CA LYS A 102 16.63 -0.20 0.19
C LYS A 102 15.82 -1.47 0.45
N SER A 103 15.05 -1.91 -0.53
CA SER A 103 14.26 -3.14 -0.44
C SER A 103 13.75 -3.53 -1.82
N ASN A 104 13.62 -4.84 -2.05
CA ASN A 104 12.96 -5.37 -3.23
C ASN A 104 11.44 -5.54 -3.05
N GLN A 105 10.89 -5.09 -1.93
CA GLN A 105 9.49 -5.29 -1.54
C GLN A 105 8.60 -4.16 -2.07
N VAL A 106 7.52 -4.50 -2.76
CA VAL A 106 6.56 -3.53 -3.33
C VAL A 106 5.98 -2.63 -2.25
N ALA A 107 5.61 -3.19 -1.09
CA ALA A 107 5.05 -2.40 0.02
C ALA A 107 6.00 -1.30 0.51
N VAL A 108 7.32 -1.55 0.49
CA VAL A 108 8.32 -0.54 0.88
C VAL A 108 8.39 0.57 -0.18
N SER A 109 8.30 0.23 -1.46
CA SER A 109 8.24 1.24 -2.53
C SER A 109 6.97 2.08 -2.46
N VAL A 110 5.81 1.47 -2.19
CA VAL A 110 4.54 2.19 -1.98
C VAL A 110 4.67 3.16 -0.80
N TYR A 111 5.24 2.70 0.32
CA TYR A 111 5.49 3.55 1.49
C TYR A 111 6.38 4.76 1.14
N PHE A 112 7.50 4.57 0.46
CA PHE A 112 8.37 5.69 0.06
C PHE A 112 7.69 6.63 -0.96
N GLY A 113 6.86 6.09 -1.85
CA GLY A 113 6.03 6.87 -2.75
C GLY A 113 5.05 7.77 -1.99
N LEU A 114 4.32 7.20 -1.01
CA LEU A 114 3.40 7.95 -0.16
C LEU A 114 4.11 8.98 0.71
N ARG A 115 5.29 8.68 1.25
CA ARG A 115 6.07 9.64 2.04
C ARG A 115 6.50 10.86 1.24
N ARG A 116 6.76 10.69 -0.07
CA ARG A 116 7.01 11.82 -0.98
C ARG A 116 5.76 12.65 -1.24
N LEU A 117 4.59 12.02 -1.25
CA LEU A 117 3.30 12.68 -1.45
C LEU A 117 2.82 13.43 -0.21
N PHE A 118 3.06 12.88 0.98
CA PHE A 118 2.57 13.40 2.25
C PHE A 118 3.71 13.67 3.24
N PRO A 119 4.69 14.51 2.91
CA PRO A 119 5.74 14.86 3.86
C PRO A 119 5.15 15.64 5.03
N CYS A 120 5.52 15.26 6.26
CA CYS A 120 5.29 16.12 7.41
C CYS A 120 6.17 17.37 7.29
N ARG A 121 5.53 18.54 7.28
CA ARG A 121 6.18 19.85 7.38
C ARG A 121 5.94 20.45 8.75
#